data_AF-A0A1H1LAX0-F1
#
_entry.id   AF-A0A1H1LAX0-F1
#
_cell.length_a   1.000
_cell.length_b   1.000
_cell.length_c   1.000
_cell.angle_alpha   90.00
_cell.angle_beta   90.00
_cell.angle_gamma   90.00
#
_symmetry.space_group_name_H-M   'P 1'
#
loop_
_entity.id
_entity.type
_entity.pdbx_description
1 polymer ?
#
loop_
_entity_poly.entity_id
_entity_poly.type
_entity_poly.pdbx_seq_one_letter_code
_entity_poly.pdbx_strand_id
1 'polypeptide(L)'
;MKVRLILILLFSNIGIYAQNYSKPELQEIQKELKYKIETMTDSLKKIETILSKIKKDSIIETINEDEFIVEMIKEAKIRDEPNTYDVILKNIPKGEKVKIIGISEKKGFYQACYENECGYLSDIYFNKNLEFQDWSKAVTIKLENEKKLEEEAKYQKRLKAYKKEQDELINKYGRSTYDKLKAGKIWIGMTKEQCKISIGEPSKVNRDVGSWGTHEQWIYSNSDLYLYFENGKLTSFQD
;
A
#
# COMPACT_ATOMS: atom_id res chain seq x y z
N MET A 1 36.91 -24.46 39.72
CA MET A 1 35.61 -24.31 40.42
C MET A 1 35.61 -22.96 41.14
N LYS A 2 34.68 -22.06 40.75
CA LYS A 2 34.14 -20.93 41.52
C LYS A 2 35.12 -19.84 42.01
N VAL A 3 35.25 -18.78 41.21
CA VAL A 3 35.35 -17.42 41.75
C VAL A 3 33.91 -16.91 41.92
N ARG A 4 33.40 -16.96 43.16
CA ARG A 4 32.16 -16.29 43.58
C ARG A 4 32.44 -15.61 44.92
N LEU A 5 33.06 -14.44 44.85
CA LEU A 5 32.98 -13.41 45.89
C LEU A 5 32.69 -12.10 45.15
N ILE A 6 31.97 -11.19 45.80
CA ILE A 6 31.33 -9.98 45.24
C ILE A 6 29.87 -10.23 44.80
N LEU A 7 29.03 -10.58 45.78
CA LEU A 7 27.59 -10.30 45.72
C LEU A 7 27.00 -10.20 47.14
N ILE A 8 27.73 -9.52 48.03
CA ILE A 8 27.25 -9.15 49.36
C ILE A 8 27.61 -7.67 49.55
N LEU A 9 26.95 -6.76 48.81
CA LEU A 9 26.97 -5.32 49.10
C LEU A 9 25.92 -4.50 48.31
N LEU A 10 24.88 -5.14 47.74
CA LEU A 10 23.75 -4.43 47.11
C LEU A 10 22.38 -4.71 47.78
N PHE A 11 22.33 -5.55 48.81
CA PHE A 11 21.09 -5.83 49.55
C PHE A 11 20.91 -5.01 50.84
N SER A 12 21.79 -4.08 51.17
CA SER A 12 21.64 -3.23 52.36
C SER A 12 20.82 -1.96 52.13
N ASN A 13 20.55 -1.53 50.90
CA ASN A 13 19.84 -0.27 50.64
C ASN A 13 18.33 -0.40 50.38
N ILE A 14 17.77 -1.62 50.25
CA ILE A 14 16.32 -1.79 50.07
C ILE A 14 15.60 -1.93 51.44
N GLY A 15 16.31 -2.34 52.49
CA GLY A 15 15.72 -2.57 53.82
C GLY A 15 15.32 -1.32 54.60
N ILE A 16 15.81 -0.14 54.22
CA ILE A 16 15.58 1.11 54.96
C ILE A 16 14.35 1.88 54.41
N TYR A 17 13.99 1.72 53.14
CA TYR A 17 12.84 2.45 52.57
C TYR A 17 11.49 1.79 52.85
N ALA A 18 11.43 0.51 53.21
CA ALA A 18 10.16 -0.20 53.43
C ALA A 18 9.47 0.11 54.79
N GLN A 19 10.14 0.80 55.72
CA GLN A 19 9.62 1.02 57.07
C GLN A 19 8.60 2.16 57.18
N ASN A 20 8.47 3.02 56.16
CA ASN A 20 7.62 4.23 56.20
C ASN A 20 6.44 4.22 55.21
N TYR A 21 6.22 3.14 54.47
CA TYR A 21 5.11 3.05 53.51
C TYR A 21 4.05 2.08 54.00
N SER A 22 2.80 2.54 54.00
CA SER A 22 1.63 1.72 54.23
C SER A 22 1.44 0.71 53.08
N LYS A 23 0.79 -0.42 53.38
CA LYS A 23 0.46 -1.45 52.38
C LYS A 23 -0.22 -0.88 51.11
N PRO A 24 -1.17 0.07 51.21
CA PRO A 24 -1.74 0.72 50.04
C PRO A 24 -0.72 1.51 49.19
N GLU A 25 0.21 2.24 49.81
CA GLU A 25 1.25 2.99 49.09
C GLU A 25 2.20 2.06 48.34
N LEU A 26 2.58 0.94 48.95
CA LEU A 26 3.39 -0.09 48.28
C LEU A 26 2.65 -0.74 47.10
N GLN A 27 1.33 -0.90 47.18
CA GLN A 27 0.51 -1.42 46.08
C GLN A 27 0.41 -0.42 44.92
N GLU A 28 0.32 0.88 45.20
CA GLU A 28 0.30 1.91 44.17
C GLU A 28 1.67 2.05 43.49
N ILE A 29 2.76 2.01 44.26
CA ILE A 29 4.12 1.97 43.72
C ILE A 29 4.31 0.72 42.85
N GLN A 30 3.83 -0.45 43.30
CA GLN A 30 3.89 -1.68 42.51
C GLN A 30 3.16 -1.54 41.16
N LYS A 31 1.98 -0.90 41.17
CA LYS A 31 1.18 -0.65 39.97
C LYS A 31 1.86 0.33 39.01
N GLU A 32 2.44 1.40 39.54
CA GLU A 32 3.19 2.39 38.77
C GLU A 32 4.44 1.76 38.14
N LEU A 33 5.19 0.96 38.90
CA LEU A 33 6.35 0.23 38.40
C LEU A 33 5.96 -0.77 37.32
N LYS A 34 4.83 -1.47 37.47
CA LYS A 34 4.31 -2.39 36.45
C LYS A 34 3.98 -1.66 35.15
N TYR A 35 3.32 -0.51 35.24
CA TYR A 35 3.03 0.33 34.08
C TYR A 35 4.30 0.84 33.39
N LYS A 36 5.31 1.26 34.17
CA LYS A 36 6.63 1.64 33.63
C LYS A 36 7.33 0.48 32.92
N ILE A 37 7.25 -0.74 33.46
CA ILE A 37 7.80 -1.94 32.80
C ILE A 37 7.10 -2.21 31.47
N GLU A 38 5.76 -2.12 31.43
CA GLU A 38 4.98 -2.34 30.19
C GLU A 38 5.36 -1.31 29.12
N THR A 39 5.39 -0.02 29.46
CA THR A 39 5.78 1.04 28.52
C THR A 39 7.23 0.92 28.02
N MET A 40 8.16 0.52 28.89
CA MET A 40 9.54 0.24 28.51
C MET A 40 9.64 -0.98 27.59
N THR A 41 8.84 -2.02 27.83
CA THR A 41 8.79 -3.23 26.99
C THR A 41 8.30 -2.89 25.58
N ASP A 42 7.24 -2.07 25.47
CA ASP A 42 6.75 -1.59 24.18
C ASP A 42 7.79 -0.75 23.43
N SER A 43 8.52 0.10 24.16
CA SER A 43 9.58 0.93 23.60
C SER A 43 10.75 0.08 23.09
N LEU A 44 11.15 -0.96 23.83
CA LEU A 44 12.15 -1.93 23.40
C LEU A 44 11.72 -2.65 22.13
N LYS A 45 10.48 -3.11 22.05
CA LYS A 45 9.93 -3.76 20.85
C LYS A 45 9.97 -2.86 19.62
N LYS A 46 9.67 -1.56 19.79
CA LYS A 46 9.80 -0.56 18.71
C LYS A 46 11.26 -0.38 18.28
N ILE A 47 12.18 -0.29 19.23
CA ILE A 47 13.61 -0.18 18.95
C ILE A 47 14.12 -1.43 18.23
N GLU A 48 13.76 -2.64 18.64
CA GLU A 48 14.10 -3.89 17.95
C GLU A 48 13.57 -3.91 16.50
N THR A 49 12.35 -3.40 16.30
CA THR A 49 11.78 -3.26 14.96
C THR A 49 12.57 -2.26 14.11
N ILE A 50 13.04 -1.15 14.68
CA ILE A 50 13.89 -0.19 13.98
C ILE A 50 15.28 -0.78 13.71
N LEU A 51 15.89 -1.47 14.68
CA LEU A 51 17.19 -2.12 14.54
C LEU A 51 17.16 -3.23 13.48
N SER A 52 16.07 -4.01 13.40
CA SER A 52 15.91 -5.00 12.33
C SER A 52 15.74 -4.36 10.95
N LYS A 53 15.08 -3.20 10.85
CA LYS A 53 15.03 -2.41 9.61
C LYS A 53 16.41 -1.87 9.25
N ILE A 54 17.11 -1.20 10.16
CA ILE A 54 18.48 -0.67 9.94
C ILE A 54 19.46 -1.80 9.57
N LYS A 55 19.38 -2.96 10.23
CA LYS A 55 20.19 -4.13 9.89
C LYS A 55 19.88 -4.66 8.48
N LYS A 56 18.61 -4.63 8.08
CA LYS A 56 18.18 -4.98 6.72
C LYS A 56 18.71 -3.95 5.72
N ASP A 57 18.57 -2.66 6.02
CA ASP A 57 18.99 -1.54 5.17
C ASP A 57 20.52 -1.50 5.00
N SER A 58 21.30 -1.82 6.05
CA SER A 58 22.77 -1.93 5.96
C SER A 58 23.28 -3.16 5.20
N ILE A 59 22.52 -4.27 5.20
CA ILE A 59 22.81 -5.42 4.34
C ILE A 59 22.52 -5.07 2.87
N ILE A 60 21.43 -4.34 2.64
CA ILE A 60 21.00 -3.80 1.32
C ILE A 60 22.06 -2.85 0.75
N GLU A 61 22.62 -1.94 1.55
CA GLU A 61 23.66 -0.99 1.10
C GLU A 61 25.00 -1.64 0.64
N THR A 62 25.25 -2.91 0.99
CA THR A 62 26.53 -3.59 0.67
C THR A 62 26.48 -4.41 -0.63
N ILE A 63 25.28 -4.68 -1.15
CA ILE A 63 25.08 -5.43 -2.39
C ILE A 63 24.97 -4.41 -3.51
N ASN A 64 25.74 -4.57 -4.59
CA ASN A 64 25.48 -3.81 -5.83
C ASN A 64 24.17 -4.36 -6.42
N GLU A 65 23.03 -3.81 -6.00
CA GLU A 65 21.71 -4.45 -6.12
C GLU A 65 21.19 -4.51 -7.56
N ASP A 66 21.75 -3.73 -8.47
CA ASP A 66 21.21 -3.57 -9.82
C ASP A 66 21.61 -4.72 -10.76
N GLU A 67 22.73 -5.41 -10.49
CA GLU A 67 23.22 -6.48 -11.35
C GLU A 67 23.83 -7.65 -10.57
N PHE A 68 23.52 -8.88 -10.97
CA PHE A 68 24.18 -10.10 -10.49
C PHE A 68 24.79 -10.89 -11.64
N ILE A 69 26.05 -11.30 -11.53
CA ILE A 69 26.71 -12.08 -12.59
C ILE A 69 26.54 -13.57 -12.32
N VAL A 70 25.98 -14.29 -13.28
CA VAL A 70 25.83 -15.76 -13.25
C VAL A 70 26.64 -16.41 -14.37
N GLU A 71 27.10 -17.63 -14.15
CA GLU A 71 27.76 -18.44 -15.17
C GLU A 71 26.80 -19.51 -15.71
N MET A 72 26.77 -19.67 -17.05
CA MET A 72 25.87 -20.62 -17.70
C MET A 72 26.34 -22.06 -17.55
N ILE A 73 25.48 -22.93 -17.00
CA ILE A 73 25.81 -24.36 -16.83
C ILE A 73 25.62 -25.19 -18.12
N LYS A 74 24.92 -24.63 -19.11
CA LYS A 74 24.67 -25.19 -20.44
C LYS A 74 24.37 -24.06 -21.43
N GLU A 75 24.27 -24.40 -22.71
CA GLU A 75 23.86 -23.42 -23.73
C GLU A 75 22.50 -22.79 -23.38
N ALA A 76 22.50 -21.47 -23.30
CA ALA A 76 21.37 -20.68 -22.81
C ALA A 76 20.86 -19.73 -23.90
N LYS A 77 19.67 -19.17 -23.68
CA LYS A 77 18.96 -18.32 -24.65
C LYS A 77 18.41 -17.10 -23.95
N ILE A 78 18.73 -15.92 -24.47
CA ILE A 78 18.00 -14.67 -24.17
C ILE A 78 16.81 -14.59 -25.12
N ARG A 79 15.67 -14.22 -24.56
CA ARG A 79 14.38 -14.16 -25.26
C ARG A 79 13.72 -12.80 -25.09
N ASP A 80 12.85 -12.43 -26.02
CA ASP A 80 12.17 -11.13 -25.99
C ASP A 80 11.13 -11.05 -24.86
N GLU A 81 10.44 -12.17 -24.61
CA GLU A 81 9.47 -12.35 -23.53
C GLU A 81 9.91 -13.48 -22.58
N PRO A 82 9.41 -13.52 -21.33
CA PRO A 82 9.73 -14.55 -20.34
C PRO A 82 8.97 -15.85 -20.65
N ASN A 83 9.18 -16.45 -21.81
CA ASN A 83 8.54 -17.69 -22.20
C ASN A 83 9.49 -18.56 -23.04
N THR A 84 9.36 -19.90 -22.95
CA THR A 84 10.32 -20.81 -23.60
C THR A 84 10.13 -20.96 -25.11
N TYR A 85 8.98 -20.53 -25.64
CA TYR A 85 8.60 -20.65 -27.05
C TYR A 85 8.84 -19.37 -27.84
N ASP A 86 9.35 -18.34 -27.18
CA ASP A 86 9.47 -17.01 -27.73
C ASP A 86 10.56 -16.88 -28.78
N VAL A 87 10.67 -15.69 -29.36
CA VAL A 87 11.80 -15.30 -30.18
C VAL A 87 13.09 -15.43 -29.37
N ILE A 88 14.12 -16.03 -29.98
CA ILE A 88 15.47 -16.07 -29.41
C ILE A 88 16.19 -14.82 -29.91
N LEU A 89 16.56 -13.94 -28.99
CA LEU A 89 17.37 -12.77 -29.29
C LEU A 89 18.85 -13.14 -29.41
N LYS A 90 19.34 -13.99 -28.50
CA LYS A 90 20.75 -14.39 -28.44
C LYS A 90 20.93 -15.79 -27.85
N ASN A 91 21.87 -16.54 -28.41
CA ASN A 91 22.36 -17.79 -27.82
C ASN A 91 23.64 -17.50 -27.02
N ILE A 92 23.76 -18.11 -25.85
CA ILE A 92 24.89 -17.93 -24.93
C ILE A 92 25.57 -19.29 -24.74
N PRO A 93 26.86 -19.42 -25.07
CA PRO A 93 27.62 -20.65 -24.84
C PRO A 93 27.66 -21.06 -23.36
N LYS A 94 27.86 -22.36 -23.11
CA LYS A 94 28.11 -22.86 -21.75
C LYS A 94 29.41 -22.26 -21.19
N GLY A 95 29.40 -21.89 -19.91
CA GLY A 95 30.53 -21.31 -19.19
C GLY A 95 30.65 -19.79 -19.33
N GLU A 96 29.85 -19.18 -20.20
CA GLU A 96 29.82 -17.73 -20.35
C GLU A 96 29.12 -17.06 -19.17
N LYS A 97 29.54 -15.83 -18.89
CA LYS A 97 28.99 -15.01 -17.80
C LYS A 97 27.92 -14.07 -18.33
N VAL A 98 26.80 -14.01 -17.63
CA VAL A 98 25.62 -13.21 -18.00
C VAL A 98 25.26 -12.31 -16.84
N LYS A 99 24.89 -11.07 -17.14
CA LYS A 99 24.39 -10.13 -16.14
C LYS A 99 22.90 -10.32 -15.97
N ILE A 100 22.47 -10.58 -14.74
CA ILE A 100 21.07 -10.53 -14.34
C ILE A 100 20.79 -9.13 -13.82
N ILE A 101 19.90 -8.40 -14.48
CA ILE A 101 19.60 -6.99 -14.21
C ILE A 101 18.26 -6.78 -13.51
N GLY A 102 17.50 -7.85 -13.28
CA GLY A 102 16.18 -7.75 -12.68
C GLY A 102 15.42 -9.05 -12.59
N ILE A 103 14.25 -9.00 -11.96
CA ILE A 103 13.36 -10.13 -11.74
C ILE A 103 12.16 -9.98 -12.67
N SER A 104 11.82 -11.05 -13.40
CA SER A 104 10.63 -11.07 -14.24
C SER A 104 9.37 -11.22 -13.39
N GLU A 105 8.25 -10.69 -13.86
CA GLU A 105 6.93 -10.98 -13.29
C GLU A 105 6.58 -12.48 -13.37
N LYS A 106 7.16 -13.18 -14.35
CA LYS A 106 6.97 -14.62 -14.49
C LYS A 106 8.03 -15.39 -13.72
N LYS A 107 7.56 -16.25 -12.82
CA LYS A 107 8.39 -17.15 -12.02
C LYS A 107 9.31 -17.99 -12.92
N GLY A 108 10.59 -18.08 -12.53
CA GLY A 108 11.61 -18.87 -13.24
C GLY A 108 12.28 -18.13 -14.39
N PHE A 109 11.96 -16.85 -14.59
CA PHE A 109 12.63 -15.97 -15.55
C PHE A 109 13.21 -14.74 -14.84
N TYR A 110 14.29 -14.25 -15.40
CA TYR A 110 15.00 -13.06 -14.93
C TYR A 110 15.32 -12.17 -16.12
N GLN A 111 15.38 -10.86 -15.90
CA GLN A 111 15.86 -9.93 -16.90
C GLN A 111 17.38 -10.01 -16.94
N ALA A 112 17.95 -10.16 -18.12
CA ALA A 112 19.37 -10.42 -18.28
C ALA A 112 19.92 -9.79 -19.55
N CYS A 113 21.21 -9.44 -19.52
CA CYS A 113 21.95 -8.92 -20.66
C CYS A 113 23.23 -9.74 -20.89
N TYR A 114 23.48 -10.05 -22.15
CA TYR A 114 24.73 -10.64 -22.62
C TYR A 114 25.23 -9.86 -23.83
N GLU A 115 26.47 -9.37 -23.75
CA GLU A 115 27.01 -8.40 -24.70
C GLU A 115 26.10 -7.17 -24.82
N ASN A 116 25.52 -6.94 -26.01
CA ASN A 116 24.61 -5.82 -26.28
C ASN A 116 23.13 -6.25 -26.38
N GLU A 117 22.83 -7.53 -26.11
CA GLU A 117 21.47 -8.08 -26.20
C GLU A 117 20.90 -8.30 -24.80
N CYS A 118 19.72 -7.72 -24.56
CA CYS A 118 19.00 -7.81 -23.29
C CYS A 118 17.61 -8.40 -23.50
N GLY A 119 17.15 -9.16 -22.52
CA GLY A 119 15.82 -9.78 -22.55
C GLY A 119 15.61 -10.67 -21.34
N TYR A 120 14.91 -11.79 -21.53
CA TYR A 120 14.58 -12.73 -20.47
C TYR A 120 15.41 -14.00 -20.56
N LEU A 121 15.96 -14.40 -19.42
CA LEU A 121 16.74 -15.62 -19.22
C LEU A 121 16.02 -16.53 -18.23
N SER A 122 15.90 -17.81 -18.58
CA SER A 122 15.34 -18.81 -17.66
C SER A 122 16.36 -19.25 -16.61
N ASP A 123 15.88 -19.46 -15.39
CA ASP A 123 16.68 -19.88 -14.24
C ASP A 123 17.27 -21.30 -14.35
N ILE A 124 16.80 -22.09 -15.31
CA ILE A 124 17.31 -23.44 -15.61
C ILE A 124 18.73 -23.44 -16.18
N TYR A 125 19.25 -22.27 -16.58
CA TYR A 125 20.53 -22.12 -17.26
C TYR A 125 21.70 -21.77 -16.34
N PHE A 126 21.44 -21.50 -15.05
CA PHE A 126 22.48 -21.17 -14.09
C PHE A 126 22.15 -21.71 -12.69
N ASN A 127 23.18 -21.80 -11.84
CA ASN A 127 22.97 -22.23 -10.46
C ASN A 127 22.57 -21.04 -9.57
N LYS A 128 21.46 -21.18 -8.85
CA LYS A 128 20.97 -20.21 -7.86
C LYS A 128 21.65 -20.45 -6.51
N ASN A 129 22.94 -20.11 -6.42
CA ASN A 129 23.69 -20.19 -5.18
C ASN A 129 23.09 -19.28 -4.09
N LEU A 130 23.61 -19.37 -2.86
CA LEU A 130 23.08 -18.59 -1.73
C LEU A 130 23.14 -17.08 -1.98
N GLU A 131 24.23 -16.60 -2.58
CA GLU A 131 24.41 -15.17 -2.90
C GLU A 131 23.36 -14.67 -3.89
N PHE A 132 23.08 -15.44 -4.95
CA PHE A 132 22.02 -15.12 -5.91
C PHE A 132 20.64 -15.14 -5.26
N GLN A 133 20.39 -16.10 -4.36
CA GLN A 133 19.11 -16.16 -3.66
C GLN A 133 18.90 -14.94 -2.76
N ASP A 134 19.94 -14.48 -2.08
CA ASP A 134 19.86 -13.31 -1.21
C ASP A 134 19.74 -12.02 -2.01
N TRP A 135 20.48 -11.89 -3.12
CA TRP A 135 20.29 -10.82 -4.11
C TRP A 135 18.86 -10.79 -4.65
N SER A 136 18.35 -11.93 -5.12
CA SER A 136 16.99 -12.03 -5.68
C SER A 136 15.91 -11.68 -4.65
N LYS A 137 16.10 -12.02 -3.38
CA LYS A 137 15.18 -11.59 -2.31
C LYS A 137 15.25 -10.08 -2.08
N ALA A 138 16.45 -9.50 -2.02
CA ALA A 138 16.64 -8.06 -1.83
C ALA A 138 15.96 -7.25 -2.94
N VAL A 139 16.19 -7.62 -4.20
CA VAL A 139 15.56 -6.97 -5.36
C VAL A 139 14.04 -7.13 -5.34
N THR A 140 13.51 -8.31 -4.97
CA THR A 140 12.06 -8.51 -4.85
C THR A 140 11.44 -7.57 -3.82
N ILE A 141 12.06 -7.46 -2.65
CA ILE A 141 11.61 -6.58 -1.56
C ILE A 141 11.63 -5.11 -2.00
N LYS A 142 12.67 -4.68 -2.72
CA LYS A 142 12.77 -3.33 -3.27
C LYS A 142 11.62 -3.03 -4.23
N LEU A 143 11.38 -3.91 -5.19
CA LEU A 143 10.28 -3.78 -6.16
C LEU A 143 8.91 -3.73 -5.47
N GLU A 144 8.68 -4.54 -4.43
CA GLU A 144 7.43 -4.51 -3.65
C GLU A 144 7.26 -3.18 -2.89
N ASN A 145 8.33 -2.67 -2.29
CA ASN A 145 8.31 -1.40 -1.57
C ASN A 145 8.05 -0.22 -2.52
N GLU A 146 8.68 -0.23 -3.70
CA GLU A 146 8.48 0.79 -4.74
C GLU A 146 7.03 0.79 -5.24
N LYS A 147 6.47 -0.39 -5.53
CA LYS A 147 5.05 -0.53 -5.90
C LYS A 147 4.12 0.01 -4.81
N LYS A 148 4.38 -0.34 -3.55
CA LYS A 148 3.60 0.14 -2.42
C LYS A 148 3.69 1.66 -2.25
N LEU A 149 4.88 2.24 -2.47
CA LEU A 149 5.07 3.70 -2.42
C LEU A 149 4.30 4.41 -3.54
N GLU A 150 4.30 3.83 -4.74
CA GLU A 150 3.53 4.34 -5.88
C GLU A 150 2.02 4.28 -5.63
N GLU A 151 1.52 3.17 -5.08
CA GLU A 151 0.12 3.01 -4.68
C GLU A 151 -0.31 4.03 -3.63
N GLU A 152 0.51 4.24 -2.60
CA GLU A 152 0.26 5.24 -1.56
C GLU A 152 0.23 6.66 -2.17
N ALA A 153 1.17 6.99 -3.06
CA ALA A 153 1.17 8.27 -3.75
C ALA A 153 -0.09 8.48 -4.61
N LYS A 154 -0.53 7.44 -5.34
CA LYS A 154 -1.80 7.45 -6.10
C LYS A 154 -2.99 7.65 -5.17
N TYR A 155 -3.02 6.98 -4.02
CA TYR A 155 -4.09 7.11 -3.03
C TYR A 155 -4.16 8.53 -2.45
N GLN A 156 -3.03 9.11 -2.05
CA GLN A 156 -2.96 10.48 -1.54
C GLN A 156 -3.41 11.50 -2.58
N LYS A 157 -3.03 11.31 -3.85
CA LYS A 157 -3.50 12.15 -4.96
C LYS A 157 -5.03 12.09 -5.12
N ARG A 158 -5.62 10.90 -5.01
CA ARG A 158 -7.09 10.71 -5.05
C ARG A 158 -7.77 11.37 -3.86
N LEU A 159 -7.23 11.24 -2.65
CA LEU A 159 -7.78 11.90 -1.46
C LEU A 159 -7.75 13.42 -1.60
N LYS A 160 -6.65 13.98 -2.12
CA LYS A 160 -6.54 15.42 -2.37
C LYS A 160 -7.55 15.90 -3.41
N ALA A 161 -7.73 15.15 -4.50
CA ALA A 161 -8.72 15.47 -5.51
C ALA A 161 -10.15 15.39 -4.95
N TYR A 162 -10.46 14.34 -4.20
CA TYR A 162 -11.74 14.15 -3.53
C TYR A 162 -12.05 15.31 -2.59
N LYS A 163 -11.11 15.69 -1.71
CA LYS A 163 -11.29 16.82 -0.80
C LYS A 163 -11.54 18.13 -1.55
N LYS A 164 -10.78 18.38 -2.62
CA LYS A 164 -10.96 19.56 -3.47
C LYS A 164 -12.37 19.61 -4.09
N GLU A 165 -12.85 18.49 -4.62
CA GLU A 165 -14.21 18.38 -5.17
C GLU A 165 -15.28 18.65 -4.10
N GLN A 166 -15.10 18.10 -2.88
CA GLN A 166 -16.00 18.39 -1.76
C GLN A 166 -16.04 19.89 -1.42
N ASP A 167 -14.87 20.52 -1.34
CA ASP A 167 -14.76 21.95 -1.04
C ASP A 167 -15.44 22.81 -2.14
N GLU A 168 -15.27 22.44 -3.42
CA GLU A 168 -15.95 23.09 -4.55
C GLU A 168 -17.49 22.96 -4.46
N LEU A 169 -18.00 21.78 -4.11
CA LEU A 169 -19.44 21.56 -3.93
C LEU A 169 -20.00 22.32 -2.72
N ILE A 170 -19.26 22.36 -1.60
CA ILE A 170 -19.64 23.15 -0.42
C ILE A 170 -19.67 24.63 -0.75
N ASN A 171 -18.67 25.14 -1.49
CA ASN A 171 -18.64 26.54 -1.92
C ASN A 171 -19.78 26.87 -2.89
N LYS A 172 -20.14 25.95 -3.80
CA LYS A 172 -21.19 26.16 -4.80
C LYS A 172 -22.61 26.08 -4.21
N TYR A 173 -22.86 25.14 -3.30
CA TYR A 173 -24.23 24.82 -2.83
C TYR A 173 -24.47 25.12 -1.34
N GLY A 174 -23.43 25.43 -0.59
CA GLY A 174 -23.47 25.56 0.87
C GLY A 174 -23.42 24.20 1.58
N ARG A 175 -22.95 24.21 2.83
CA ARG A 175 -22.73 23.00 3.64
C ARG A 175 -23.99 22.14 3.82
N SER A 176 -25.13 22.77 4.11
CA SER A 176 -26.40 22.04 4.33
C SER A 176 -26.87 21.29 3.07
N THR A 177 -26.78 21.92 1.90
CA THR A 177 -27.13 21.29 0.62
C THR A 177 -26.14 20.17 0.30
N TYR A 178 -24.84 20.43 0.47
CA TYR A 178 -23.79 19.43 0.26
C TYR A 178 -24.00 18.18 1.12
N ASP A 179 -24.36 18.33 2.40
CA ASP A 179 -24.60 17.18 3.28
C ASP A 179 -25.79 16.33 2.82
N LYS A 180 -26.82 16.94 2.23
CA LYS A 180 -27.94 16.21 1.61
C LYS A 180 -27.50 15.46 0.35
N LEU A 181 -26.72 16.12 -0.50
CA LEU A 181 -26.17 15.51 -1.72
C LEU A 181 -25.28 14.31 -1.38
N LYS A 182 -24.34 14.47 -0.45
CA LYS A 182 -23.46 13.38 0.00
C LYS A 182 -24.21 12.19 0.60
N ALA A 183 -25.35 12.45 1.24
CA ALA A 183 -26.20 11.42 1.83
C ALA A 183 -27.15 10.74 0.83
N GLY A 184 -27.07 11.06 -0.46
CA GLY A 184 -27.94 10.47 -1.49
C GLY A 184 -29.40 10.89 -1.38
N LYS A 185 -29.69 12.07 -0.80
CA LYS A 185 -31.07 12.53 -0.61
C LYS A 185 -31.63 13.20 -1.86
N ILE A 186 -32.93 13.03 -2.05
CA ILE A 186 -33.72 13.65 -3.13
C ILE A 186 -34.73 14.62 -2.49
N TRP A 187 -34.92 15.80 -3.09
CA TRP A 187 -35.94 16.77 -2.65
C TRP A 187 -36.42 17.63 -3.83
N ILE A 188 -37.66 18.11 -3.74
CA ILE A 188 -38.26 18.96 -4.78
C ILE A 188 -37.46 20.27 -4.94
N GLY A 189 -37.25 20.68 -6.18
CA GLY A 189 -36.49 21.88 -6.55
C GLY A 189 -34.99 21.64 -6.81
N MET A 190 -34.52 20.40 -6.67
CA MET A 190 -33.16 20.02 -7.09
C MET A 190 -32.94 20.31 -8.58
N THR A 191 -31.74 20.74 -8.93
CA THR A 191 -31.29 20.77 -10.33
C THR A 191 -30.88 19.37 -10.80
N LYS A 192 -30.84 19.18 -12.12
CA LYS A 192 -30.30 17.94 -12.74
C LYS A 192 -28.90 17.60 -12.26
N GLU A 193 -28.03 18.60 -12.12
CA GLU A 193 -26.67 18.42 -11.60
C GLU A 193 -26.67 17.92 -10.14
N GLN A 194 -27.50 18.52 -9.28
CA GLN A 194 -27.65 18.08 -7.89
C GLN A 194 -28.17 16.64 -7.81
N CYS A 195 -29.11 16.23 -8.66
CA CYS A 195 -29.57 14.84 -8.71
C CYS A 195 -28.44 13.90 -9.09
N LYS A 196 -27.63 14.24 -10.10
CA LYS A 196 -26.45 13.45 -10.50
C LYS A 196 -25.41 13.31 -9.40
N ILE A 197 -25.13 14.39 -8.68
CA ILE A 197 -24.20 14.36 -7.54
C ILE A 197 -24.76 13.49 -6.41
N SER A 198 -26.07 13.52 -6.17
CA SER A 198 -26.71 12.81 -5.06
C SER A 198 -26.82 11.31 -5.31
N ILE A 199 -27.36 10.92 -6.47
CA ILE A 199 -27.75 9.53 -6.74
C ILE A 199 -27.14 8.93 -8.02
N GLY A 200 -26.21 9.65 -8.66
CA GLY A 200 -25.51 9.19 -9.87
C GLY A 200 -26.28 9.47 -11.17
N GLU A 201 -25.80 8.87 -12.26
CA GLU A 201 -26.41 9.04 -13.59
C GLU A 201 -27.64 8.13 -13.75
N PRO A 202 -28.72 8.62 -14.37
CA PRO A 202 -29.88 7.79 -14.66
C PRO A 202 -29.55 6.72 -15.72
N SER A 203 -30.22 5.58 -15.63
CA SER A 203 -30.13 4.52 -16.64
C SER A 203 -30.76 4.94 -17.97
N LYS A 204 -31.82 5.76 -17.91
CA LYS A 204 -32.50 6.28 -19.10
C LYS A 204 -33.09 7.67 -18.82
N VAL A 205 -33.07 8.52 -19.84
CA VAL A 205 -33.72 9.84 -19.83
C VAL A 205 -34.69 9.92 -21.00
N ASN A 206 -35.97 10.10 -20.70
CA ASN A 206 -36.98 10.51 -21.68
C ASN A 206 -37.11 12.04 -21.62
N ARG A 207 -37.11 12.72 -22.77
CA ARG A 207 -37.10 14.20 -22.82
C ARG A 207 -38.04 14.71 -23.90
N ASP A 208 -38.95 15.60 -23.50
CA ASP A 208 -39.89 16.29 -24.36
C ASP A 208 -39.67 17.81 -24.31
N VAL A 209 -39.80 18.47 -25.46
CA VAL A 209 -39.69 19.93 -25.60
C VAL A 209 -40.87 20.44 -26.40
N GLY A 210 -41.59 21.40 -25.83
CA GLY A 210 -42.70 22.07 -26.50
C GLY A 210 -42.72 23.56 -26.19
N SER A 211 -43.77 24.25 -26.66
CA SER A 211 -44.02 25.67 -26.34
C SER A 211 -44.20 25.91 -24.83
N TRP A 212 -44.55 24.87 -24.07
CA TRP A 212 -44.70 24.85 -22.62
C TRP A 212 -43.40 24.56 -21.84
N GLY A 213 -42.25 24.50 -22.52
CA GLY A 213 -40.93 24.28 -21.90
C GLY A 213 -40.41 22.86 -22.06
N THR A 214 -39.44 22.47 -21.22
CA THR A 214 -38.79 21.15 -21.25
C THR A 214 -39.29 20.27 -20.12
N HIS A 215 -39.69 19.04 -20.44
CA HIS A 215 -40.07 18.00 -19.50
C HIS A 215 -39.11 16.81 -19.64
N GLU A 216 -38.61 16.29 -18.51
CA GLU A 216 -37.74 15.12 -18.51
C GLU A 216 -38.18 14.10 -17.46
N GLN A 217 -38.17 12.82 -17.82
CA GLN A 217 -38.28 11.70 -16.89
C GLN A 217 -36.95 10.96 -16.87
N TRP A 218 -36.35 10.84 -15.70
CA TRP A 218 -35.14 10.07 -15.47
C TRP A 218 -35.48 8.76 -14.76
N ILE A 219 -34.98 7.66 -15.28
CA ILE A 219 -35.25 6.30 -14.81
C ILE A 219 -33.95 5.71 -14.25
N TYR A 220 -33.99 5.24 -13.01
CA TYR A 220 -32.89 4.50 -12.37
C TYR A 220 -33.30 3.03 -12.24
N SER A 221 -32.95 2.22 -13.23
CA SER A 221 -33.46 0.85 -13.39
C SER A 221 -33.08 -0.11 -12.26
N ASN A 222 -32.06 0.24 -11.46
CA ASN A 222 -31.57 -0.59 -10.36
C ASN A 222 -32.30 -0.33 -9.02
N SER A 223 -33.22 0.64 -8.97
CA SER A 223 -33.82 1.10 -7.71
C SER A 223 -35.29 1.51 -7.83
N ASP A 224 -35.99 1.09 -8.89
CA ASP A 224 -37.39 1.46 -9.19
C ASP A 224 -37.71 2.96 -8.98
N LEU A 225 -36.71 3.82 -9.20
CA LEU A 225 -36.77 5.26 -8.90
C LEU A 225 -36.95 6.07 -10.19
N TYR A 226 -37.93 6.96 -10.16
CA TYR A 226 -38.26 7.85 -11.26
C TYR A 226 -38.23 9.30 -10.80
N LEU A 227 -37.49 10.14 -11.51
CA LEU A 227 -37.44 11.59 -11.26
C LEU A 227 -38.10 12.35 -12.41
N TYR A 228 -38.97 13.30 -12.09
CA TYR A 228 -39.66 14.14 -13.07
C TYR A 228 -39.20 15.58 -12.95
N PHE A 229 -38.72 16.15 -14.05
CA PHE A 229 -38.18 17.50 -14.12
C PHE A 229 -39.00 18.39 -15.05
N GLU A 230 -39.19 19.63 -14.63
CA GLU A 230 -39.70 20.72 -15.46
C GLU A 230 -38.64 21.82 -15.53
N ASN A 231 -38.25 22.20 -16.75
CA ASN A 231 -37.28 23.25 -17.01
C ASN A 231 -35.97 23.12 -16.19
N GLY A 232 -35.51 21.87 -16.00
CA GLY A 232 -34.28 21.54 -15.30
C GLY A 232 -34.37 21.49 -13.77
N LYS A 233 -35.58 21.61 -13.20
CA LYS A 233 -35.86 21.50 -11.77
C LYS A 233 -36.73 20.29 -11.47
N LEU A 234 -36.37 19.52 -10.44
CA LEU A 234 -37.13 18.36 -9.99
C LEU A 234 -38.47 18.82 -9.42
N THR A 235 -39.57 18.35 -9.98
CA THR A 235 -40.93 18.72 -9.56
C THR A 235 -41.63 17.58 -8.82
N SER A 236 -41.32 16.32 -9.15
CA SER A 236 -41.80 15.14 -8.42
C SER A 236 -40.86 13.94 -8.60
N PHE A 237 -41.01 12.93 -7.77
CA PHE A 237 -40.33 11.65 -7.90
C PHE A 237 -41.20 10.51 -7.38
N GLN A 238 -40.87 9.28 -7.77
CA GLN A 238 -41.52 8.03 -7.34
C GLN A 238 -40.43 7.06 -6.90
N ASP A 239 -40.53 6.56 -5.67
CA ASP A 239 -39.63 5.62 -5.00
C ASP A 239 -40.39 4.43 -4.36
#